data_AF-A0A8S2Y1U7-F1
#
_entry.id   AF-A0A8S2Y1U7-F1
#
_cell.length_a   1.000
_cell.length_b   1.000
_cell.length_c   1.000
_cell.angle_alpha   90.00
_cell.angle_beta   90.00
_cell.angle_gamma   90.00
#
_symmetry.space_group_name_H-M   'P 1'
#
loop_
_entity.id
_entity.type
_entity.pdbx_description
1 polymer ?
#
loop_
_entity_poly.entity_id
_entity_poly.type
_entity_poly.pdbx_seq_one_letter_code
_entity_poly.pdbx_strand_id
1 'polypeptide(L)' 'LDELQRLVNLSYPEIALRIMERFPLGTFHPSHLRYLLSQAYSTFDKNTLPVRRLRKNQYLIETFHGPTASFKDLSLQLLP' A
#
# COMPACT_ATOMS: atom_id res chain seq x y z
N LEU A 1 17.09 1.59 12.40
CA LEU A 1 16.60 2.57 11.40
C LEU A 1 16.77 2.08 9.98
N ASP A 2 17.84 1.32 9.73
CA ASP A 2 18.26 0.84 8.40
C ASP A 2 17.16 0.12 7.63
N GLU A 3 16.30 -0.64 8.30
CA GLU A 3 15.18 -1.30 7.64
C GLU A 3 14.11 -0.33 7.10
N LEU A 4 13.76 0.70 7.87
CA LEU A 4 12.80 1.73 7.42
C LEU A 4 13.37 2.57 6.29
N GLN A 5 14.67 2.86 6.32
CA GLN A 5 15.35 3.59 5.23
C GLN A 5 15.28 2.83 3.90
N ARG A 6 15.32 1.49 3.95
CA ARG A 6 15.16 0.64 2.75
C ARG A 6 13.75 0.70 2.14
N LEU A 7 12.75 1.22 2.86
CA LEU A 7 11.37 1.35 2.37
C LEU A 7 11.11 2.68 1.65
N VAL A 8 11.90 3.73 1.92
CA VAL A 8 11.62 5.11 1.48
C VAL A 8 11.47 5.25 -0.03
N ASN A 9 12.23 4.48 -0.82
CA ASN A 9 12.25 4.57 -2.27
C ASN A 9 11.42 3.48 -2.97
N LEU A 10 10.69 2.66 -2.21
CA LEU A 10 9.87 1.58 -2.75
C LEU A 10 8.48 2.09 -3.13
N SER A 11 7.87 1.44 -4.12
CA SER A 11 6.46 1.66 -4.45
C SER A 11 5.54 1.15 -3.34
N TYR A 12 4.29 1.64 -3.29
CA TYR A 12 3.32 1.20 -2.28
C TYR A 12 3.11 -0.33 -2.24
N PRO A 13 2.96 -1.04 -3.39
CA PRO A 13 2.85 -2.51 -3.38
C PRO A 13 4.10 -3.20 -2.83
N GLU A 14 5.29 -2.66 -3.08
CA GLU A 14 6.55 -3.21 -2.56
C GLU A 14 6.70 -3.00 -1.06
N ILE A 15 6.32 -1.83 -0.55
CA ILE A 15 6.26 -1.56 0.90
C ILE A 15 5.28 -2.52 1.55
N ALA A 16 4.07 -2.65 0.99
CA ALA A 16 3.04 -3.55 1.50
C ALA A 16 3.54 -5.00 1.54
N LEU A 17 4.18 -5.50 0.47
CA LEU A 17 4.77 -6.83 0.43
C LEU A 17 5.80 -7.03 1.55
N ARG A 18 6.76 -6.10 1.70
CA ARG A 18 7.81 -6.19 2.73
C ARG A 18 7.26 -6.21 4.15
N ILE A 19 6.21 -5.43 4.40
CA ILE A 19 5.53 -5.40 5.70
C ILE A 19 4.78 -6.73 5.91
N MET A 20 4.01 -7.17 4.92
CA MET A 20 3.16 -8.35 4.98
C MET A 20 3.95 -9.66 5.11
N GLU A 21 5.12 -9.77 4.48
CA GLU A 21 6.07 -10.89 4.63
C GLU A 21 6.54 -11.10 6.08
N ARG A 22 6.40 -10.10 6.96
CA ARG A 22 6.75 -10.21 8.39
C ARG A 22 5.66 -10.86 9.24
N PHE A 23 4.45 -11.03 8.70
CA PHE A 23 3.32 -11.57 9.44
C PHE A 23 2.99 -12.99 8.96
N PRO A 24 2.50 -13.87 9.85
CA PRO A 24 2.07 -15.21 9.48
C PRO A 24 0.74 -15.13 8.72
N LEU A 25 0.79 -14.83 7.41
CA LEU A 25 -0.39 -14.68 6.55
C LEU A 25 -0.94 -16.02 6.02
N GLY A 26 -0.56 -17.14 6.62
CA GLY A 26 -0.93 -18.48 6.13
C GLY A 26 -0.08 -18.94 4.94
N THR A 27 -0.61 -19.84 4.11
CA THR A 27 0.11 -20.61 3.06
C THR A 27 0.43 -19.83 1.78
N PHE A 28 0.28 -18.50 1.76
CA PHE A 28 0.60 -17.74 0.56
C PHE A 28 2.09 -17.83 0.24
N HIS A 29 2.41 -18.47 -0.88
CA HIS A 29 3.75 -18.41 -1.44
C HIS A 29 4.10 -16.93 -1.72
N PRO A 30 5.34 -16.44 -1.45
CA PRO A 30 5.69 -15.03 -1.60
C PRO A 30 5.40 -14.44 -3.00
N SER A 31 5.56 -15.24 -4.06
CA SER A 31 5.22 -14.80 -5.42
C SER A 31 3.72 -14.59 -5.63
N HIS A 32 2.88 -15.38 -4.95
CA HIS A 32 1.43 -15.24 -5.00
C HIS A 32 0.98 -13.96 -4.29
N LEU A 33 1.55 -13.68 -3.10
CA LEU A 33 1.27 -12.44 -2.37
C LEU A 33 1.68 -11.21 -3.19
N ARG A 34 2.86 -11.24 -3.82
CA ARG A 34 3.30 -10.16 -4.72
C ARG A 34 2.32 -9.94 -5.87
N TYR A 35 1.83 -11.01 -6.48
CA TYR A 35 0.83 -10.94 -7.55
C TYR A 35 -0.47 -10.28 -7.06
N LEU A 36 -1.02 -10.74 -5.94
CA LEU A 36 -2.26 -10.18 -5.37
C LEU A 36 -2.11 -8.68 -5.05
N LEU A 37 -1.01 -8.27 -4.41
CA LEU A 37 -0.76 -6.86 -4.09
C LEU A 37 -0.60 -6.00 -5.34
N SER A 38 0.05 -6.51 -6.38
CA SER A 38 0.17 -5.82 -7.67
C SER A 38 -1.20 -5.64 -8.34
N GLN A 39 -2.07 -6.64 -8.27
CA GLN A 39 -3.43 -6.54 -8.82
C GLN A 39 -4.27 -5.56 -8.01
N ALA A 40 -4.32 -5.73 -6.68
CA ALA A 40 -5.09 -4.89 -5.77
C ALA A 40 -4.79 -3.40 -5.96
N TYR A 41 -3.51 -3.02 -5.94
CA TYR A 41 -3.10 -1.61 -6.03
C TYR A 41 -3.05 -1.06 -7.46
N SER A 42 -3.22 -1.89 -8.50
CA SER A 42 -3.42 -1.41 -9.88
C SER A 42 -4.78 -0.73 -10.09
N THR A 43 -5.72 -0.93 -9.17
CA THR A 43 -7.06 -0.30 -9.18
C THR A 43 -7.04 1.15 -8.68
N PHE A 44 -5.90 1.61 -8.16
CA PHE A 44 -5.71 2.98 -7.68
C PHE A 44 -5.04 3.84 -8.74
N ASP A 45 -5.19 5.15 -8.61
CA ASP A 45 -4.44 6.11 -9.43
C ASP A 45 -2.91 5.94 -9.30
N LYS A 46 -2.16 6.62 -10.18
CA LYS A 46 -0.68 6.54 -10.28
C LYS A 46 0.05 6.64 -8.93
N ASN A 47 -0.52 7.36 -7.96
CA ASN A 47 -0.02 7.40 -6.59
C ASN A 47 -1.10 6.85 -5.65
N THR A 48 -0.86 5.68 -5.05
CA THR A 48 -1.85 4.97 -4.22
C THR A 48 -2.27 5.77 -2.99
N LEU A 49 -1.33 6.46 -2.32
CA LEU A 49 -1.57 7.26 -1.11
C LEU A 49 -0.74 8.56 -1.15
N PRO A 50 -1.14 9.55 -1.97
CA PRO A 50 -0.43 10.82 -2.04
C PRO A 50 -0.54 11.56 -0.72
N VAL A 51 0.59 12.15 -0.31
CA VAL A 51 0.68 13.01 0.86
C VAL A 51 0.64 14.47 0.41
N ARG A 52 -0.40 15.20 0.79
CA ARG A 52 -0.55 16.63 0.51
C ARG A 52 -0.19 17.45 1.73
N ARG A 53 0.66 18.45 1.54
CA ARG A 53 0.90 19.47 2.57
C ARG A 53 -0.27 20.45 2.58
N LEU A 54 -0.88 20.65 3.74
CA LEU A 54 -1.97 21.61 3.90
C LEU A 54 -1.43 22.98 4.32
N ARG A 55 -0.73 23.05 5.46
CA ARG A 55 -0.08 24.27 6.00
C ARG A 55 0.90 23.91 7.10
N LYS A 56 1.91 24.76 7.38
CA LYS A 56 2.91 24.55 8.44
C LYS A 56 3.41 23.08 8.46
N ASN A 57 3.16 22.37 9.57
CA ASN A 57 3.46 20.96 9.85
C ASN A 57 2.20 20.06 9.77
N GLN A 58 1.22 20.42 8.92
CA GLN A 58 0.00 19.66 8.69
C GLN A 58 0.04 19.03 7.30
N TYR A 59 -0.17 17.71 7.27
CA TYR A 59 -0.20 16.90 6.06
C TYR A 59 -1.46 16.04 6.05
N LEU A 60 -1.98 15.80 4.87
CA LEU A 60 -3.09 14.90 4.61
C LEU A 60 -2.57 13.74 3.78
N ILE A 61 -2.83 12.52 4.23
CA ILE A 61 -2.70 11.33 3.40
C ILE A 61 -4.06 11.12 2.74
N GLU A 62 -4.11 11.24 1.43
CA GLU A 62 -5.35 11.06 0.68
C GLU A 62 -5.60 9.56 0.50
N THR A 63 -6.58 9.01 1.23
CA THR A 63 -6.91 7.58 1.25
C THR A 63 -8.15 7.24 0.41
N PHE A 64 -8.43 8.02 -0.63
CA PHE A 64 -9.69 7.94 -1.38
C PHE A 64 -9.47 7.90 -2.91
N HIS A 65 -8.27 7.50 -3.36
CA HIS A 65 -7.93 7.34 -4.77
C HIS A 65 -8.15 5.91 -5.29
N GLY A 66 -8.95 5.13 -4.57
CA GLY A 66 -9.40 3.80 -4.95
C GLY A 66 -10.79 3.83 -5.60
N PRO A 67 -11.30 2.67 -6.07
CA PRO A 67 -12.51 2.58 -6.89
C PRO A 67 -13.79 3.02 -6.17
N THR A 68 -13.85 3.03 -4.83
CA THR A 68 -15.03 3.47 -4.06
C THR A 68 -14.82 4.83 -3.40
N ALA A 69 -13.71 5.51 -3.71
CA ALA A 69 -13.30 6.76 -3.08
C ALA A 69 -13.28 6.69 -1.54
N SER A 70 -12.87 5.55 -0.98
CA SER A 70 -12.83 5.35 0.47
C SER A 70 -11.57 4.62 0.94
N PHE A 71 -11.18 4.88 2.18
CA PHE A 71 -9.99 4.22 2.77
C PHE A 71 -10.11 2.70 2.81
N LYS A 72 -11.33 2.17 2.77
CA LYS A 72 -11.59 0.73 2.81
C LYS A 72 -11.02 0.02 1.57
N ASP A 73 -10.86 0.73 0.46
CA ASP A 73 -10.27 0.17 -0.76
C ASP A 73 -8.86 -0.39 -0.51
N LEU A 74 -8.08 0.19 0.41
CA LEU A 74 -6.71 -0.26 0.68
C LEU A 74 -6.63 -1.72 1.15
N SER A 75 -7.67 -2.19 1.85
CA SER A 75 -7.77 -3.55 2.35
C SER A 75 -8.69 -4.40 1.49
N LEU A 76 -9.85 -3.86 1.07
CA LEU A 76 -10.87 -4.63 0.36
C LEU A 76 -10.43 -5.05 -1.04
N GLN A 77 -9.56 -4.28 -1.72
CA GLN A 77 -9.03 -4.67 -3.02
C GLN A 77 -8.07 -5.88 -2.96
N LEU A 78 -7.60 -6.25 -1.76
CA LEU A 78 -6.73 -7.41 -1.54
C LEU A 78 -7.53 -8.68 -1.16
N LEU A 79 -8.79 -8.51 -0.75
CA LEU A 79 -9.65 -9.63 -0.36
C LEU A 79 -10.35 -10.21 -1.60
N PRO A 80 -10.63 -11.52 -1.62
CA PRO A 80 -11.47 -12.14 -2.65
C PRO A 80 -12.90 -11.61 -2.66
#